data_AF-A0A6P8SVS6-F1
#
_entry.id   AF-A0A6P8SVS6-F1
#
_cell.length_a   1.000
_cell.length_b   1.000
_cell.length_c   1.000
_cell.angle_alpha   90.00
_cell.angle_beta   90.00
_cell.angle_gamma   90.00
#
_symmetry.space_group_name_H-M   'P 1'
#
loop_
_entity.id
_entity.type
_entity.pdbx_description
1 polymer ?
#
loop_
_entity_poly.entity_id
_entity_poly.type
_entity_poly.pdbx_seq_one_letter_code
_entity_poly.pdbx_strand_id
1 'polypeptide(L)'
;MKGLVSSQESPSCWLDGAIAHLSEIIQLEDVPSIQMEVGVLVREFPDVRKKHVSAILNIRGLTRQSERQEILNIVKDLESSEAAGGSMPTRERLLFHEVPVTSEVPCLNLGLSRVALSASACFTALRPRQRRGRKTSQETTEDGL
;
A
#
# COMPACT_ATOMS: atom_id res chain seq x y z
N MET A 1 -25.12 -14.01 1.01
CA MET A 1 -24.77 -14.48 2.37
C MET A 1 -25.11 -13.36 3.32
N LYS A 2 -26.27 -13.44 3.97
CA LYS A 2 -26.76 -12.47 4.96
C LYS A 2 -27.05 -13.30 6.19
N GLY A 3 -26.39 -13.05 7.32
CA GLY A 3 -26.78 -13.73 8.56
C GLY A 3 -25.64 -14.27 9.41
N LEU A 4 -24.73 -13.40 9.87
CA LEU A 4 -24.00 -13.68 11.11
C LEU A 4 -24.26 -12.63 12.22
N VAL A 5 -24.87 -11.48 11.88
CA VAL A 5 -25.19 -10.41 12.84
C VAL A 5 -26.71 -10.33 13.03
N SER A 6 -27.35 -11.37 13.58
CA SER A 6 -28.81 -11.31 13.80
C SER A 6 -29.30 -12.04 15.05
N SER A 7 -28.45 -12.26 16.04
CA SER A 7 -28.94 -12.85 17.31
C SER A 7 -28.31 -12.29 18.58
N GLN A 8 -27.71 -11.11 18.49
CA GLN A 8 -27.38 -10.36 19.69
C GLN A 8 -27.64 -8.90 19.38
N GLU A 9 -28.53 -8.30 20.15
CA GLU A 9 -28.68 -6.87 20.36
C GLU A 9 -27.38 -6.34 20.99
N SER A 10 -26.30 -6.43 20.22
CA SER A 10 -25.00 -5.92 20.56
C SER A 10 -25.00 -4.42 20.26
N PRO A 11 -24.28 -3.60 21.04
CA PRO A 11 -24.13 -2.15 20.82
C PRO A 11 -23.28 -1.82 19.56
N SER A 12 -23.32 -2.66 18.53
CA SER A 12 -22.41 -2.69 17.38
C SER A 12 -23.13 -2.59 16.03
N CYS A 13 -24.43 -2.28 16.00
CA CYS A 13 -25.17 -2.07 14.73
C CYS A 13 -24.57 -0.94 13.87
N TRP A 14 -23.80 -0.04 14.47
CA TRP A 14 -23.02 0.99 13.76
C TRP A 14 -21.88 0.40 12.93
N LEU A 15 -21.36 -0.78 13.29
CA LEU A 15 -20.33 -1.48 12.53
C LEU A 15 -20.89 -2.04 11.22
N ASP A 16 -22.17 -2.41 11.19
CA ASP A 16 -22.84 -2.87 9.98
C ASP A 16 -22.80 -1.79 8.88
N GLY A 17 -22.91 -0.51 9.27
CA GLY A 17 -22.73 0.63 8.36
C GLY A 17 -21.31 0.72 7.79
N ALA A 18 -20.28 0.61 8.66
CA ALA A 18 -18.89 0.60 8.21
C ALA A 18 -18.62 -0.56 7.23
N ILE A 19 -19.12 -1.76 7.54
CA ILE A 19 -18.95 -2.94 6.68
C ILE A 19 -19.67 -2.75 5.34
N ALA A 20 -20.85 -2.14 5.32
CA ALA A 20 -21.58 -1.84 4.10
C ALA A 20 -20.75 -0.92 3.18
N HIS A 21 -20.25 0.20 3.68
CA HIS A 21 -19.41 1.12 2.90
C HIS A 21 -18.12 0.46 2.39
N LEU A 22 -17.46 -0.36 3.21
CA LEU A 22 -16.29 -1.10 2.78
C LEU A 22 -16.61 -2.09 1.65
N SER A 23 -17.75 -2.77 1.74
CA SER A 23 -18.23 -3.68 0.70
C SER A 23 -18.50 -2.93 -0.61
N GLU A 24 -19.15 -1.76 -0.55
CA GLU A 24 -19.41 -0.94 -1.73
C GLU A 24 -18.09 -0.47 -2.37
N ILE A 25 -17.14 0.09 -1.59
CA ILE A 25 -15.84 0.52 -2.11
C ILE A 25 -15.10 -0.61 -2.86
N ILE A 26 -15.18 -1.85 -2.36
CA ILE A 26 -14.54 -3.01 -3.00
C ILE A 26 -15.24 -3.39 -4.32
N GLN A 27 -16.56 -3.29 -4.40
CA GLN A 27 -17.37 -3.75 -5.53
C GLN A 27 -17.52 -2.71 -6.65
N LEU A 28 -17.51 -1.41 -6.31
CA LEU A 28 -17.65 -0.32 -7.29
C LEU A 28 -16.54 -0.39 -8.35
N GLU A 29 -16.89 -0.16 -9.61
CA GLU A 29 -15.96 -0.30 -10.75
C GLU A 29 -15.26 1.01 -11.10
N ASP A 30 -16.02 2.11 -11.13
CA ASP A 30 -15.58 3.41 -11.60
C ASP A 30 -15.04 4.31 -10.46
N VAL A 31 -14.03 5.11 -10.80
CA VAL A 31 -13.36 6.02 -9.86
C VAL A 31 -14.33 7.04 -9.23
N PRO A 32 -15.25 7.67 -9.98
CA PRO A 32 -16.19 8.63 -9.40
C PRO A 32 -17.10 8.01 -8.34
N SER A 33 -17.62 6.80 -8.57
CA SER A 33 -18.46 6.13 -7.57
C SER A 33 -17.67 5.77 -6.32
N ILE A 34 -16.42 5.30 -6.48
CA ILE A 34 -15.54 5.03 -5.32
C ILE A 34 -15.26 6.31 -4.54
N GLN A 35 -15.03 7.44 -5.22
CA GLN A 35 -14.83 8.74 -4.57
C GLN A 35 -16.07 9.15 -3.76
N MET A 36 -17.27 8.97 -4.31
CA MET A 36 -18.52 9.27 -3.60
C MET A 36 -18.66 8.41 -2.35
N GLU A 37 -18.43 7.10 -2.46
CA GLU A 37 -18.57 6.17 -1.34
C GLU A 37 -17.51 6.43 -0.25
N VAL A 38 -16.25 6.71 -0.63
CA VAL A 38 -15.21 7.15 0.31
C VAL A 38 -15.59 8.45 0.99
N GLY A 39 -16.21 9.38 0.26
CA GLY A 39 -16.74 10.62 0.83
C GLY A 39 -17.82 10.37 1.88
N VAL A 40 -18.75 9.44 1.64
CA VAL A 40 -19.77 9.04 2.62
C VAL A 40 -19.11 8.38 3.84
N LEU A 41 -18.20 7.42 3.61
CA LEU A 41 -17.48 6.72 4.68
C LEU A 41 -16.77 7.69 5.63
N VAL A 42 -16.04 8.68 5.11
CA VAL A 42 -15.32 9.66 5.94
C VAL A 42 -16.27 10.57 6.73
N ARG A 43 -17.45 10.89 6.17
CA ARG A 43 -18.44 11.73 6.86
C ARG A 43 -19.15 10.96 7.98
N GLU A 44 -19.41 9.68 7.78
CA GLU A 44 -20.01 8.83 8.81
C GLU A 44 -18.99 8.41 9.89
N PHE A 45 -17.73 8.25 9.49
CA PHE A 45 -16.61 7.83 10.33
C PHE A 45 -15.45 8.84 10.21
N PRO A 46 -15.52 9.98 10.91
CA PRO A 46 -14.53 11.07 10.78
C PRO A 46 -13.14 10.72 11.36
N ASP A 47 -13.01 9.58 12.03
CA ASP A 47 -11.74 9.02 12.47
C ASP A 47 -11.00 8.22 11.37
N VAL A 48 -11.65 8.00 10.22
CA VAL A 48 -11.03 7.44 9.01
C VAL A 48 -10.00 8.42 8.46
N ARG A 49 -8.75 7.97 8.47
CA ARG A 49 -7.61 8.70 7.87
C ARG A 49 -7.24 8.12 6.51
N LYS A 50 -6.45 8.88 5.76
CA LYS A 50 -5.88 8.47 4.46
C LYS A 50 -5.26 7.06 4.45
N LYS A 51 -4.57 6.66 5.53
CA LYS A 51 -3.96 5.32 5.66
C LYS A 51 -4.99 4.18 5.63
N HIS A 52 -6.18 4.37 6.18
CA HIS A 52 -7.23 3.35 6.18
C HIS A 52 -7.80 3.17 4.78
N VAL A 53 -8.10 4.28 4.10
CA VAL A 53 -8.54 4.28 2.70
C VAL A 53 -7.46 3.64 1.80
N SER A 54 -6.19 3.97 2.03
CA SER A 54 -5.06 3.36 1.32
C SER A 54 -5.02 1.83 1.46
N ALA A 55 -5.25 1.31 2.67
CA ALA A 55 -5.32 -0.13 2.92
C ALA A 55 -6.52 -0.79 2.23
N ILE A 56 -7.69 -0.15 2.23
CA ILE A 56 -8.89 -0.65 1.55
C ILE A 56 -8.64 -0.73 0.04
N LEU A 57 -8.03 0.29 -0.54
CA LEU A 57 -7.67 0.30 -1.97
C LEU A 57 -6.63 -0.76 -2.33
N ASN A 58 -5.76 -1.15 -1.39
CA ASN A 58 -4.84 -2.28 -1.56
C ASN A 58 -5.59 -3.61 -1.63
N ILE A 59 -6.59 -3.81 -0.77
CA ILE A 59 -7.45 -5.02 -0.79
C ILE A 59 -8.25 -5.09 -2.09
N ARG A 60 -8.80 -3.96 -2.56
CA ARG A 60 -9.48 -3.88 -3.87
C ARG A 60 -8.55 -4.23 -5.04
N GLY A 61 -7.25 -4.06 -4.89
CA GLY A 61 -6.29 -4.24 -5.98
C GLY A 61 -6.18 -3.05 -6.92
N LEU A 62 -6.45 -1.82 -6.42
CA LEU A 62 -6.30 -0.61 -7.22
C LEU A 62 -4.82 -0.28 -7.43
N THR A 63 -4.29 -0.66 -8.60
CA THR A 63 -2.87 -0.54 -8.96
C THR A 63 -2.52 0.74 -9.71
N ARG A 64 -3.52 1.39 -10.34
CA ARG A 64 -3.33 2.64 -11.08
C ARG A 64 -3.13 3.81 -10.13
N GLN A 65 -1.94 4.40 -10.16
CA GLN A 65 -1.54 5.44 -9.19
C GLN A 65 -2.31 6.76 -9.35
N SER A 66 -2.72 7.13 -10.57
CA SER A 66 -3.53 8.34 -10.80
C SER A 66 -4.88 8.23 -10.10
N GLU A 67 -5.63 7.17 -10.42
CA GLU A 67 -6.95 6.87 -9.85
C GLU A 67 -6.87 6.74 -8.32
N ARG A 68 -5.83 6.06 -7.82
CA ARG A 68 -5.57 5.96 -6.38
C ARG A 68 -5.39 7.33 -5.74
N GLN A 69 -4.61 8.21 -6.36
CA GLN A 69 -4.33 9.53 -5.79
C GLN A 69 -5.57 10.44 -5.86
N GLU A 70 -6.39 10.30 -6.90
CA GLU A 70 -7.69 10.98 -7.03
C GLU A 70 -8.65 10.60 -5.90
N ILE A 71 -8.74 9.31 -5.56
CA ILE A 71 -9.57 8.85 -4.43
C ILE A 71 -9.01 9.33 -3.09
N LEU A 72 -7.69 9.22 -2.89
CA LEU A 72 -7.06 9.64 -1.64
C LEU A 72 -7.10 11.16 -1.41
N ASN A 73 -7.30 11.97 -2.46
CA ASN A 73 -7.46 13.42 -2.32
C ASN A 73 -8.80 13.79 -1.70
N ILE A 74 -9.87 13.01 -1.92
CA ILE A 74 -11.18 13.22 -1.29
C ILE A 74 -11.04 13.32 0.24
N VAL A 75 -10.28 12.40 0.84
CA VAL A 75 -10.04 12.41 2.29
C VAL A 75 -9.36 13.70 2.74
N LYS A 76 -8.36 14.19 1.99
CA LYS A 76 -7.66 15.44 2.31
C LYS A 76 -8.56 16.66 2.19
N ASP A 77 -9.43 16.68 1.18
CA ASP A 77 -10.33 17.79 0.93
C ASP A 77 -11.39 17.89 2.05
N LEU A 78 -11.89 16.74 2.52
CA LEU A 78 -12.81 16.66 3.66
C LEU A 78 -12.13 17.02 4.98
N GLU A 79 -10.92 16.50 5.24
CA GLU A 79 -10.11 16.88 6.41
C GLU A 79 -9.89 18.40 6.49
N SER A 80 -9.72 19.05 5.34
CA SER A 80 -9.53 20.51 5.24
C SER A 80 -10.82 21.31 5.47
N SER A 81 -11.98 20.75 5.13
CA SER A 81 -13.29 21.40 5.31
C SER A 81 -13.79 21.33 6.75
N GLU A 82 -13.59 20.21 7.44
CA GLU A 82 -14.10 19.99 8.81
C GLU A 82 -13.35 20.82 9.87
N ALA A 83 -12.11 21.25 9.58
CA ALA A 83 -11.35 22.15 10.43
C ALA A 83 -12.04 23.53 10.62
N ALA A 84 -13.01 23.88 9.77
CA ALA A 84 -13.78 25.11 9.85
C ALA A 84 -15.14 24.97 10.58
N GLY A 85 -15.60 23.75 10.89
CA GLY A 85 -16.94 23.48 11.40
C GLY A 85 -16.96 22.29 12.37
N GLY A 86 -16.33 22.45 13.54
CA GLY A 86 -16.12 21.35 14.48
C GLY A 86 -17.40 20.80 15.12
N SER A 87 -17.86 19.64 14.65
CA SER A 87 -18.65 18.71 15.46
C SER A 87 -17.73 17.65 16.04
N MET A 88 -17.50 17.68 17.34
CA MET A 88 -16.71 16.67 18.04
C MET A 88 -17.39 15.31 17.92
N PRO A 89 -16.73 14.27 17.37
CA PRO A 89 -17.29 12.93 17.39
C PRO A 89 -17.36 12.45 18.83
N THR A 90 -18.53 12.00 19.26
CA THR A 90 -18.72 11.31 20.54
C THR A 90 -17.73 10.15 20.61
N ARG A 91 -16.95 10.09 21.70
CA ARG A 91 -15.82 9.15 21.93
C ARG A 91 -16.15 7.66 21.71
N GLU A 92 -17.43 7.33 21.72
CA GLU A 92 -17.96 5.98 21.48
C GLU A 92 -17.86 5.53 20.01
N ARG A 93 -17.41 6.40 19.09
CA ARG A 93 -17.47 6.21 17.64
C ARG A 93 -16.09 6.18 16.95
N LEU A 94 -15.07 5.66 17.63
CA LEU A 94 -13.66 5.69 17.17
C LEU A 94 -13.13 4.32 16.70
N LEU A 95 -13.81 3.69 15.74
CA LEU A 95 -13.40 2.38 15.18
C LEU A 95 -11.98 2.39 14.61
N PHE A 96 -11.70 3.36 13.75
CA PHE A 96 -10.47 3.41 12.97
C PHE A 96 -9.30 3.95 13.78
N HIS A 97 -9.55 4.61 14.92
CA HIS A 97 -8.51 4.93 15.87
C HIS A 97 -7.85 3.67 16.47
N GLU A 98 -8.64 2.63 16.74
CA GLU A 98 -8.15 1.38 17.34
C GLU A 98 -7.59 0.40 16.31
N VAL A 99 -7.87 0.59 15.01
CA VAL A 99 -7.38 -0.27 13.94
C VAL A 99 -5.98 0.21 13.48
N PRO A 100 -4.88 -0.46 13.87
CA PRO A 100 -3.57 -0.11 13.37
C PRO A 100 -3.49 -0.47 11.87
N VAL A 101 -3.18 0.53 11.04
CA VAL A 101 -2.76 0.25 9.66
C VAL A 101 -1.28 -0.06 9.71
N THR A 102 -0.95 -1.35 9.68
CA THR A 102 0.42 -1.81 9.43
C THR A 102 0.84 -1.26 8.07
N SER A 103 1.99 -0.60 8.03
CA SER A 103 2.51 0.19 6.90
C SER A 103 2.13 -0.36 5.52
N GLU A 104 1.82 0.56 4.60
CA GLU A 104 1.64 0.34 3.16
C GLU A 104 2.52 -0.81 2.65
N VAL A 105 1.93 -1.99 2.46
CA VAL A 105 2.60 -3.03 1.69
C VAL A 105 2.73 -2.46 0.27
N PRO A 106 3.95 -2.29 -0.27
CA PRO A 106 4.12 -1.81 -1.63
C PRO A 106 3.19 -2.63 -2.51
N CYS A 107 2.35 -1.95 -3.29
CA CYS A 107 1.35 -2.55 -4.18
C CYS A 107 1.92 -3.88 -4.69
N LEU A 108 1.30 -5.01 -4.32
CA LEU A 108 1.79 -6.33 -4.71
C LEU A 108 1.75 -6.37 -6.24
N ASN A 109 2.87 -6.01 -6.84
CA ASN A 109 3.03 -5.95 -8.27
C ASN A 109 3.21 -7.41 -8.69
N LEU A 110 2.10 -8.13 -8.86
CA LEU A 110 2.05 -9.50 -9.39
C LEU A 110 2.55 -9.57 -10.87
N GLY A 111 3.26 -8.54 -11.34
CA GLY A 111 4.00 -8.47 -12.59
C GLY A 111 5.41 -9.07 -12.55
N LEU A 112 5.72 -10.00 -11.63
CA LEU A 112 7.01 -10.73 -11.61
C LEU A 112 6.92 -12.19 -12.08
N SER A 113 5.82 -12.62 -12.72
CA SER A 113 5.70 -14.00 -13.24
C SER A 113 6.29 -14.21 -14.65
N ARG A 114 7.31 -13.46 -15.06
CA ARG A 114 8.10 -13.76 -16.29
C ARG A 114 9.58 -13.41 -16.18
N VAL A 115 10.22 -13.68 -15.05
CA VAL A 115 11.70 -13.82 -15.06
C VAL A 115 11.99 -15.30 -15.31
N ALA A 116 12.38 -15.57 -16.54
CA ALA A 116 12.60 -16.89 -17.09
C ALA A 116 13.64 -17.69 -16.28
N LEU A 117 13.27 -18.92 -15.92
CA LEU A 117 14.23 -19.99 -15.64
C LEU A 117 15.01 -20.29 -16.93
N SER A 118 16.04 -19.49 -17.22
CA SER A 118 16.97 -19.74 -18.32
C SER A 118 18.35 -19.22 -17.96
N ALA A 119 19.03 -19.92 -17.04
CA ALA A 119 20.48 -19.79 -16.88
C ALA A 119 21.05 -21.08 -16.28
N SER A 120 21.11 -22.14 -17.10
CA SER A 120 22.12 -23.18 -16.91
C SER A 120 22.54 -23.71 -18.27
N ALA A 121 23.34 -22.89 -18.97
CA ALA A 121 24.10 -23.33 -20.13
C ALA A 121 25.58 -22.97 -19.89
N CYS A 122 26.35 -24.01 -19.56
CA CYS A 122 27.76 -24.20 -19.92
C CYS A 122 28.77 -23.10 -19.56
N PHE A 123 29.13 -23.00 -18.27
CA PHE A 123 30.43 -22.44 -17.87
C PHE A 123 31.46 -23.56 -17.66
N THR A 124 31.85 -24.23 -18.75
CA THR A 124 33.05 -25.08 -18.79
C THR A 124 33.88 -24.75 -20.03
N ALA A 125 34.29 -23.49 -20.18
CA ALA A 125 35.12 -23.09 -21.32
C ALA A 125 36.20 -22.05 -21.02
N LEU A 126 36.42 -21.67 -19.76
CA LEU A 126 37.52 -20.76 -19.42
C LEU A 126 38.30 -21.31 -18.22
N ARG A 127 39.14 -22.32 -18.50
CA ARG A 127 40.27 -22.64 -17.62
C ARG A 127 41.32 -21.52 -17.78
N PRO A 128 41.70 -20.77 -16.74
CA PRO A 128 42.87 -19.94 -16.79
C PRO A 128 44.10 -20.86 -16.79
N ARG A 129 44.77 -20.90 -17.94
CA ARG A 129 46.04 -21.57 -18.17
C ARG A 129 47.11 -20.93 -17.26
N GLN A 130 47.46 -21.63 -16.19
CA GLN A 130 48.60 -21.34 -15.32
C GLN A 130 49.86 -21.21 -16.19
N ARG A 131 50.33 -19.98 -16.43
CA ARG A 131 51.62 -19.71 -17.09
C ARG A 131 52.60 -19.12 -16.08
N ARG A 132 53.50 -20.03 -15.70
CA ARG A 132 54.71 -19.96 -14.91
C ARG A 132 55.79 -19.08 -15.57
N GLY A 133 56.50 -18.28 -14.77
CA GLY A 133 57.78 -17.62 -15.07
C GLY A 133 57.63 -16.25 -15.75
N ARG A 134 58.46 -15.23 -15.49
CA ARG A 134 59.87 -15.20 -15.06
C ARG A 134 60.24 -13.75 -14.64
N LYS A 135 61.24 -13.62 -13.76
CA LYS A 135 61.79 -12.37 -13.18
C LYS A 135 62.52 -11.50 -14.22
N THR A 136 62.61 -10.18 -13.99
CA THR A 136 63.86 -9.38 -13.83
C THR A 136 63.67 -7.90 -14.21
N SER A 137 64.08 -7.02 -13.26
CA SER A 137 64.66 -5.64 -13.30
C SER A 137 64.07 -4.59 -14.25
N GLN A 138 64.14 -3.27 -14.06
CA GLN A 138 64.91 -2.30 -13.26
C GLN A 138 64.13 -0.97 -13.47
N GLU A 139 64.01 -0.01 -12.57
CA GLU A 139 64.97 1.09 -12.36
C GLU A 139 64.11 2.29 -11.93
N THR A 140 64.34 2.84 -10.74
CA THR A 140 63.90 4.19 -10.37
C THR A 140 65.01 4.80 -9.52
N THR A 141 65.81 5.64 -10.16
CA THR A 141 66.21 6.97 -9.66
C THR A 141 65.01 7.56 -8.88
N GLU A 142 65.14 8.18 -7.71
CA GLU A 142 65.87 9.42 -7.44
C GLU A 142 65.80 9.79 -5.94
N ASP A 143 66.89 10.40 -5.46
CA ASP A 143 67.04 11.50 -4.49
C ASP A 143 66.30 11.55 -3.14
N GLY A 144 67.07 11.79 -2.07
CA GLY A 144 66.56 12.39 -0.83
C GLY A 144 67.42 12.26 0.43
N LEU A 145 68.37 13.20 0.59
CA LEU A 145 69.20 13.56 1.76
C LEU A 145 70.39 12.67 2.17
#